data_AF-A0A7W0UVP4-F1
#
_entry.id   AF-A0A7W0UVP4-F1
#
_cell.length_a   1.000
_cell.length_b   1.000
_cell.length_c   1.000
_cell.angle_alpha   90.00
_cell.angle_beta   90.00
_cell.angle_gamma   90.00
#
_symmetry.space_group_name_H-M   'P 1'
#
loop_
_entity.id
_entity.type
_entity.pdbx_description
1 polymer ?
#
loop_
_entity_poly.entity_id
_entity_poly.type
_entity_poly.pdbx_seq_one_letter_code
_entity_poly.pdbx_strand_id
1 'polypeptide(L)' 'MKDVGSKATPEVIKTWVEVYQLFQECTGERRERLQQVADRLGVSFKVARRRLRNYEAMKKGGKR' A
#
# COMPACT_ATOMS: atom_id res chain seq x y z
N MET A 1 8.75 -13.15 24.91
CA MET A 1 7.46 -12.56 24.51
C MET A 1 7.47 -12.36 23.01
N LYS A 2 6.55 -13.01 22.27
CA LYS A 2 6.35 -12.77 20.83
C LYS A 2 5.24 -11.72 20.72
N ASP A 3 5.59 -10.46 20.51
CA ASP A 3 4.64 -9.42 20.10
C ASP A 3 4.16 -9.72 18.68
N VAL A 4 3.18 -10.63 18.57
CA VAL A 4 2.45 -10.90 17.33
C VAL A 4 1.43 -9.79 17.14
N GLY A 5 1.91 -8.65 16.67
CA GLY A 5 1.10 -7.47 16.44
C GLY A 5 1.94 -6.21 16.29
N SER A 6 3.10 -6.29 15.63
CA SER A 6 3.96 -5.14 15.40
C SER A 6 3.16 -4.05 14.68
N LYS A 7 2.84 -2.97 15.40
CA LYS A 7 2.35 -1.73 14.80
C LYS A 7 3.29 -1.36 13.66
N ALA A 8 2.74 -0.99 12.50
CA ALA A 8 3.56 -0.61 11.37
C ALA A 8 4.46 0.57 11.77
N THR A 9 5.76 0.46 11.49
CA THR A 9 6.70 1.55 11.75
C THR A 9 6.39 2.74 10.84
N PRO A 10 6.82 3.97 11.18
CA PRO A 10 6.63 5.14 10.32
C PRO A 10 7.14 4.95 8.89
N GLU A 11 8.25 4.22 8.71
CA GLU A 11 8.83 3.90 7.41
C GLU A 11 7.89 2.99 6.61
N VAL A 12 7.33 1.96 7.25
CA VAL A 12 6.37 1.06 6.62
C VAL A 12 5.12 1.84 6.21
N ILE A 13 4.61 2.74 7.06
CA ILE A 13 3.46 3.60 6.74
C ILE A 13 3.76 4.50 5.54
N LYS A 14 4.96 5.11 5.47
CA LYS A 14 5.39 5.90 4.31
C LYS A 14 5.28 5.10 3.01
N THR A 15 5.72 3.83 2.99
CA THR A 15 5.60 2.99 1.78
C THR A 15 4.15 2.72 1.37
N TRP A 16 3.20 2.73 2.30
CA TRP A 16 1.78 2.55 1.99
C TRP A 16 1.18 3.82 1.38
N VAL A 17 1.56 4.98 1.93
CA VAL A 17 1.16 6.30 1.41
C VAL A 17 1.71 6.51 0.00
N GLU A 18 2.99 6.23 -0.22
CA GLU A 18 3.65 6.32 -1.53
C GLU A 18 2.95 5.46 -2.58
N VAL A 19 2.65 4.19 -2.25
CA VAL A 19 1.88 3.30 -3.13
C VAL A 19 0.51 3.88 -3.48
N TYR A 20 -0.18 4.50 -2.51
CA TYR A 20 -1.46 5.12 -2.76
C TYR A 20 -1.35 6.35 -3.69
N GLN A 21 -0.34 7.20 -3.49
CA GLN A 21 -0.11 8.38 -4.34
C GLN A 21 0.15 7.96 -5.79
N LEU A 22 1.09 7.03 -6.00
CA LEU A 22 1.35 6.48 -7.34
C LEU A 22 0.12 5.82 -7.96
N PHE A 23 -0.68 5.12 -7.13
CA PHE A 23 -1.92 4.51 -7.60
C PHE A 23 -2.91 5.58 -8.12
N GLN A 24 -3.02 6.74 -7.49
CA GLN A 24 -3.88 7.84 -7.95
C GLN A 24 -3.44 8.43 -9.30
N GLU A 25 -2.14 8.43 -9.58
CA GLU A 25 -1.58 8.92 -10.85
C GLU A 25 -1.74 7.92 -12.01
N CYS A 26 -1.88 6.63 -11.72
CA CYS A 26 -2.06 5.61 -12.75
C CYS A 26 -3.50 5.59 -13.28
N THR A 27 -3.65 5.36 -14.58
CA THR A 27 -4.94 5.24 -15.27
C THR A 27 -5.28 3.78 -15.60
N GLY A 28 -6.56 3.52 -15.90
CA GLY A 28 -7.06 2.18 -16.24
C GLY A 28 -7.71 1.44 -15.06
N GLU A 29 -7.91 0.14 -15.25
CA GLU A 29 -8.55 -0.71 -14.24
C GLU A 29 -7.67 -0.91 -13.02
N ARG A 30 -8.26 -1.26 -11.87
CA ARG A 30 -7.52 -1.39 -10.60
C ARG A 30 -6.31 -2.32 -10.71
N ARG A 31 -6.43 -3.42 -11.48
CA ARG A 31 -5.33 -4.38 -11.68
C ARG A 31 -4.20 -3.76 -12.50
N GLU A 32 -4.51 -3.04 -13.56
CA GLU A 32 -3.52 -2.38 -14.43
C GLU A 32 -2.78 -1.29 -13.67
N ARG A 33 -3.51 -0.46 -12.93
CA ARG A 33 -2.92 0.57 -12.06
C ARG A 33 -1.97 -0.03 -11.03
N LEU A 34 -2.34 -1.14 -10.40
CA LEU A 34 -1.46 -1.85 -9.46
C LEU A 34 -0.22 -2.45 -10.12
N GLN A 35 -0.32 -2.88 -11.37
CA GLN A 35 0.84 -3.37 -12.14
C GLN A 35 1.79 -2.20 -12.44
N GLN A 36 1.27 -1.07 -12.94
CA GLN A 36 2.07 0.14 -13.17
C GLN A 36 2.78 0.62 -11.89
N VAL A 37 2.10 0.60 -10.74
CA VAL A 37 2.73 0.94 -9.45
C VAL A 37 3.83 -0.05 -9.07
N ALA A 38 3.61 -1.35 -9.30
CA ALA A 38 4.61 -2.38 -9.02
C ALA A 38 5.87 -2.17 -9.87
N ASP A 39 5.69 -1.88 -11.16
CA ASP A 39 6.77 -1.64 -12.11
C ASP A 39 7.55 -0.36 -11.75
N ARG A 40 6.88 0.75 -11.41
CA ARG A 40 7.52 2.01 -10.99
C ARG A 40 8.36 1.87 -9.71
N LEU A 41 7.91 1.03 -8.77
CA LEU A 41 8.60 0.82 -7.49
C LEU A 41 9.63 -0.31 -7.54
N GLY A 42 9.75 -1.04 -8.65
CA GLY A 42 10.61 -2.22 -8.74
C GLY A 42 10.22 -3.33 -7.75
N VAL A 43 8.92 -3.48 -7.44
CA VAL A 43 8.40 -4.50 -6.49
C VAL A 43 7.44 -5.45 -7.17
N SER A 44 7.14 -6.57 -6.53
CA SER A 44 6.11 -7.49 -7.05
C SER A 44 4.71 -6.90 -6.95
N PHE A 45 3.83 -7.29 -7.88
CA PHE A 45 2.39 -6.97 -7.84
C PHE A 45 1.74 -7.30 -6.48
N LYS A 46 2.10 -8.44 -5.88
CA LYS A 46 1.59 -8.87 -4.57
C LYS A 46 1.96 -7.86 -3.47
N VAL A 47 3.17 -7.31 -3.51
CA VAL A 47 3.64 -6.30 -2.55
C VAL A 47 2.88 -4.99 -2.74
N ALA A 48 2.79 -4.47 -3.97
CA ALA A 48 2.03 -3.26 -4.28
C ALA A 48 0.56 -3.38 -3.84
N ARG A 49 -0.09 -4.49 -4.18
CA ARG A 49 -1.47 -4.80 -3.77
C ARG A 49 -1.63 -4.83 -2.24
N ARG A 50 -0.69 -5.44 -1.51
CA ARG A 50 -0.75 -5.52 -0.05
C ARG A 50 -0.58 -4.14 0.60
N ARG A 51 0.38 -3.34 0.13
CA ARG A 51 0.61 -1.98 0.63
C ARG A 51 -0.60 -1.08 0.40
N LEU A 52 -1.23 -1.14 -0.77
CA LEU A 52 -2.46 -0.39 -1.06
C LEU A 52 -3.60 -0.80 -0.10
N ARG A 53 -3.82 -2.11 0.11
CA ARG A 53 -4.85 -2.59 1.07
C ARG A 53 -4.58 -2.12 2.50
N ASN A 54 -3.31 -2.10 2.92
CA ASN A 54 -2.95 -1.61 4.24
C ASN A 54 -3.25 -0.11 4.40
N TYR A 55 -2.95 0.70 3.39
CA TYR A 55 -3.32 2.12 3.37
C TYR A 55 -4.84 2.31 3.48
N GLU A 56 -5.61 1.58 2.67
CA GLU A 56 -7.09 1.63 2.67
C GLU A 56 -7.66 1.23 4.04
N ALA A 57 -7.10 0.19 4.66
CA ALA A 57 -7.49 -0.26 6.00
C ALA A 57 -7.13 0.77 7.08
N MET A 58 -5.94 1.38 7.01
CA MET A 58 -5.51 2.45 7.92
C MET A 58 -6.45 3.66 7.84
N LYS A 59 -6.87 4.07 6.63
CA LYS A 59 -7.82 5.17 6.43
C LYS A 59 -9.25 4.84 6.89
N LYS A 60 -9.69 3.59 6.72
CA LYS A 60 -11.02 3.14 7.21
C LYS A 60 -11.06 2.96 8.73
N GLY A 61 -9.96 2.51 9.33
CA GLY A 61 -9.85 2.25 10.78
C GLY A 61 -9.68 3.49 11.67
N GLY A 62 -9.41 4.67 11.09
CA GLY A 62 -9.32 5.95 11.83
C GLY A 62 -10.67 6.63 12.14
N LYS A 63 -11.80 6.02 11.73
CA LYS A 63 -13.15 6.43 12.14
C LYS A 63 -13.70 5.45 13.19
N ARG A 64 -13.17 5.49 14.40
CA ARG A 64 -13.82 4.94 15.59
C ARG A 64 -13.53 5.84 16.77
#